data_AF-A0A942IRZ8-F1
#
_entry.id   AF-A0A942IRZ8-F1
#
_cell.length_a   1.000
_cell.length_b   1.000
_cell.length_c   1.000
_cell.angle_alpha   90.00
_cell.angle_beta   90.00
_cell.angle_gamma   90.00
#
_symmetry.space_group_name_H-M   'P 1'
#
loop_
_entity.id
_entity.type
_entity.pdbx_description
1 polymer ?
#
loop_
_entity_poly.entity_id
_entity_poly.type
_entity_poly.pdbx_seq_one_letter_code
_entity_poly.pdbx_strand_id
1 'polypeptide(L)'
;MIKNVVGSKNYSVWLEMLKRLVPHGRTYRLSVVIACMLQVAYEIAQEKEESNAKARQLCSIFERACEHDEENGVDPLLKITEQLFKDAGVGFKRVNRKGQGYSIAEEAVHQFLNWDAMPWEA
;
A
#
# COMPACT_ATOMS: atom_id res chain seq x y z
N MET A 1 2.78 -9.68 6.04
CA MET A 1 1.69 -10.39 5.34
C MET A 1 1.96 -10.48 3.84
N ILE A 2 2.14 -9.33 3.16
CA ILE A 2 2.46 -9.21 1.72
C ILE A 2 3.54 -10.18 1.24
N LYS A 3 4.69 -10.26 1.94
CA LYS A 3 5.80 -11.18 1.59
C LYS A 3 5.36 -12.62 1.33
N ASN A 4 4.38 -13.13 2.09
CA ASN A 4 3.91 -14.51 1.97
C ASN A 4 2.98 -14.74 0.77
N VAL A 5 2.47 -13.67 0.16
CA VAL A 5 1.55 -13.71 -0.98
C VAL A 5 2.32 -13.43 -2.28
N VAL A 6 3.09 -12.33 -2.30
CA VAL A 6 3.87 -11.91 -3.48
C VAL A 6 5.19 -12.66 -3.64
N GLY A 7 5.62 -13.37 -2.59
CA GLY A 7 6.86 -14.14 -2.54
C GLY A 7 8.09 -13.33 -2.15
N SER A 8 9.07 -14.01 -1.54
CA SER A 8 10.28 -13.37 -1.00
C SER A 8 11.08 -12.59 -2.03
N LYS A 9 11.20 -13.09 -3.27
CA LYS A 9 11.96 -12.43 -4.34
C LYS A 9 11.37 -11.06 -4.69
N ASN A 10 10.06 -11.00 -4.97
CA ASN A 10 9.37 -9.76 -5.32
C ASN A 10 9.38 -8.78 -4.14
N TYR A 11 9.13 -9.29 -2.92
CA TYR A 11 9.16 -8.48 -1.72
C TYR A 11 10.52 -7.81 -1.51
N SER A 12 11.63 -8.55 -1.67
CA SER A 12 12.98 -7.99 -1.55
C SER A 12 13.27 -6.90 -2.59
N VAL A 13 12.77 -7.03 -3.82
CA VAL A 13 12.89 -5.97 -4.84
C VAL A 13 12.14 -4.72 -4.40
N TRP A 14 10.92 -4.85 -3.88
CA TRP A 14 10.13 -3.72 -3.38
C TRP A 14 10.84 -3.01 -2.23
N LEU A 15 11.38 -3.76 -1.25
CA LEU A 15 12.13 -3.16 -0.15
C LEU A 15 13.35 -2.37 -0.63
N GLU A 16 14.10 -2.90 -1.61
CA GLU A 16 15.26 -2.20 -2.16
C GLU A 16 14.86 -0.93 -2.93
N MET A 17 13.76 -0.98 -3.69
CA MET A 17 13.20 0.20 -4.35
C MET A 17 12.82 1.27 -3.32
N LEU A 18 12.08 0.90 -2.27
CA LEU A 18 11.67 1.84 -1.23
C LEU A 18 12.87 2.44 -0.50
N LYS A 19 13.87 1.63 -0.16
CA LYS A 19 15.09 2.09 0.49
C LYS A 19 15.82 3.18 -0.31
N ARG A 20 15.84 3.06 -1.64
CA ARG A 20 16.48 4.04 -2.54
C ARG A 20 15.61 5.25 -2.84
N LEU A 21 14.31 5.06 -3.03
CA LEU A 21 13.40 6.10 -3.52
C LEU A 21 12.81 6.95 -2.39
N VAL A 22 12.47 6.35 -1.24
CA VAL A 22 11.71 7.04 -0.17
C VAL A 22 12.48 8.20 0.47
N PRO A 23 13.79 8.16 0.74
CA PRO A 23 14.48 9.26 1.42
C PRO A 23 14.41 10.61 0.69
N HIS A 24 14.38 10.58 -0.65
CA HIS A 24 14.47 11.80 -1.48
C HIS A 24 13.25 12.02 -2.39
N GLY A 25 12.42 10.99 -2.59
CA GLY A 25 11.26 11.06 -3.46
C GLY A 25 10.18 12.01 -2.93
N ARG A 26 9.38 12.58 -3.83
CA ARG A 26 8.20 13.39 -3.48
C ARG A 26 7.04 12.46 -3.15
N THR A 27 6.29 12.77 -2.09
CA THR A 27 5.20 11.92 -1.60
C THR A 27 4.18 11.57 -2.68
N TYR A 28 3.69 12.54 -3.45
CA TYR A 28 2.71 12.28 -4.52
C TYR A 28 3.22 11.34 -5.63
N ARG A 29 4.55 11.20 -5.82
CA ARG A 29 5.12 10.25 -6.78
C ARG A 29 5.31 8.88 -6.14
N LEU A 30 5.77 8.88 -4.89
CA LEU A 30 5.99 7.64 -4.14
C LEU A 30 4.67 6.93 -3.84
N SER A 31 3.63 7.68 -3.49
CA SER A 31 2.31 7.13 -3.18
C SER A 31 1.74 6.32 -4.34
N VAL A 32 1.84 6.81 -5.57
CA VAL A 32 1.41 6.09 -6.78
C VAL A 32 2.21 4.79 -6.95
N VAL A 33 3.54 4.84 -6.81
CA VAL A 33 4.38 3.62 -6.93
C VAL A 33 3.99 2.57 -5.89
N ILE A 34 3.72 2.99 -4.66
CA ILE A 34 3.31 2.09 -3.58
C ILE A 34 1.88 1.57 -3.83
N ALA A 35 0.98 2.41 -4.32
CA ALA A 35 -0.36 1.98 -4.73
C ALA A 35 -0.29 0.91 -5.82
N CYS A 36 0.61 1.03 -6.82
CA CYS A 36 0.85 -0.03 -7.79
C CYS A 36 1.33 -1.33 -7.13
N MET A 37 2.24 -1.25 -6.14
CA MET A 37 2.68 -2.45 -5.40
C MET A 37 1.51 -3.10 -4.62
N LEU A 38 0.61 -2.29 -4.07
CA LEU A 38 -0.59 -2.77 -3.38
C LEU A 38 -1.57 -3.42 -4.37
N GLN A 39 -1.78 -2.84 -5.56
CA GLN A 39 -2.60 -3.44 -6.62
C GLN A 39 -2.04 -4.81 -7.07
N VAL A 40 -0.74 -4.90 -7.32
CA VAL A 40 -0.09 -6.18 -7.65
C VAL A 40 -0.25 -7.19 -6.50
N ALA A 41 -0.15 -6.75 -5.24
CA ALA A 41 -0.37 -7.63 -4.10
C ALA A 41 -1.82 -8.10 -4.00
N TYR A 42 -2.79 -7.26 -4.38
CA TYR A 42 -4.21 -7.58 -4.39
C TYR A 42 -4.55 -8.61 -5.48
N GLU A 43 -4.10 -8.39 -6.72
CA GLU A 43 -4.29 -9.33 -7.83
C GLU A 43 -3.72 -10.72 -7.48
N ILE A 44 -2.48 -10.78 -6.97
CA ILE A 44 -1.86 -12.05 -6.56
C ILE A 44 -2.62 -12.69 -5.37
N ALA A 45 -3.22 -11.88 -4.49
CA ALA A 45 -4.03 -12.39 -3.40
C ALA A 45 -5.32 -13.05 -3.90
N GLN A 46 -6.01 -12.42 -4.85
CA GLN A 46 -7.20 -12.96 -5.50
C GLN A 46 -6.90 -14.28 -6.22
N GLU A 47 -5.81 -14.34 -7.01
CA GLU A 47 -5.38 -15.56 -7.71
C GLU A 47 -5.13 -16.75 -6.77
N LYS A 48 -4.74 -16.48 -5.52
CA LYS A 48 -4.32 -17.51 -4.55
C LYS A 48 -5.29 -17.68 -3.39
N GLU A 49 -6.43 -17.01 -3.42
CA GLU A 49 -7.37 -16.98 -2.29
C GLU A 49 -7.86 -18.37 -1.89
N GLU A 50 -8.19 -19.22 -2.86
CA GLU A 50 -8.71 -20.57 -2.60
C GLU A 50 -7.63 -21.48 -2.00
N SER A 51 -6.39 -21.36 -2.46
CA SER A 51 -5.29 -22.27 -2.14
C SER A 51 -4.39 -21.81 -0.99
N ASN A 52 -4.48 -20.54 -0.56
CA ASN A 52 -3.60 -19.98 0.45
C ASN A 52 -4.37 -19.11 1.46
N ALA A 53 -4.45 -19.57 2.71
CA ALA A 53 -5.13 -18.85 3.80
C ALA A 53 -4.60 -17.43 4.04
N LYS A 54 -3.30 -17.18 3.83
CA LYS A 54 -2.73 -15.83 3.96
C LYS A 54 -3.09 -14.93 2.80
N ALA A 55 -3.26 -15.50 1.60
CA ALA A 55 -3.74 -14.76 0.43
C ALA A 55 -5.21 -14.36 0.65
N ARG A 56 -6.06 -15.30 1.11
CA ARG A 56 -7.45 -15.02 1.50
C ARG A 56 -7.57 -13.90 2.55
N GLN A 57 -6.76 -13.97 3.60
CA GLN A 57 -6.76 -12.93 4.62
C GLN A 57 -6.36 -11.55 4.05
N LEU A 58 -5.35 -11.53 3.17
CA LEU A 58 -4.90 -10.29 2.54
C LEU A 58 -5.95 -9.74 1.56
N CYS A 59 -6.60 -10.62 0.77
CA CYS A 59 -7.66 -10.27 -0.16
C CYS A 59 -8.83 -9.61 0.57
N SER A 60 -9.31 -10.24 1.64
CA SER A 60 -10.38 -9.69 2.49
C SER A 60 -10.04 -8.32 3.08
N ILE A 61 -8.77 -8.04 3.39
CA ILE A 61 -8.35 -6.70 3.85
C ILE A 61 -8.48 -5.67 2.72
N PHE A 62 -8.06 -6.01 1.50
CA PHE A 62 -8.18 -5.11 0.35
C PHE A 62 -9.64 -4.84 -0.02
N GLU A 63 -10.47 -5.89 -0.09
CA GLU A 63 -11.90 -5.77 -0.42
C GLU A 63 -12.65 -4.89 0.58
N ARG A 64 -12.45 -5.13 1.88
CA ARG A 64 -13.07 -4.31 2.94
C ARG A 64 -12.64 -2.84 2.87
N ALA A 65 -11.41 -2.57 2.43
CA ALA A 65 -10.96 -1.20 2.23
C ALA A 65 -11.64 -0.54 1.02
N CYS A 66 -11.81 -1.28 -0.09
CA CYS A 66 -12.49 -0.80 -1.30
C CYS A 66 -14.00 -0.62 -1.13
N GLU A 67 -14.66 -1.41 -0.30
CA GLU A 67 -16.10 -1.28 0.01
C GLU A 67 -16.44 -0.02 0.83
N HIS A 68 -15.45 0.85 1.11
CA HIS A 68 -15.61 2.09 1.87
C HIS A 68 -16.29 1.90 3.24
N ASP A 69 -15.98 0.81 3.95
CA ASP A 69 -16.30 0.68 5.38
C ASP A 69 -15.42 1.69 6.16
N GLU A 70 -15.89 2.95 6.21
CA GLU A 70 -15.14 4.17 6.57
C GLU A 70 -14.41 4.09 7.92
N GLU A 71 -14.87 3.24 8.83
CA GLU A 71 -14.27 3.10 10.17
C GLU A 71 -13.38 1.85 10.34
N ASN A 72 -13.62 0.76 9.58
CA ASN A 72 -12.98 -0.54 9.86
C ASN A 72 -12.16 -1.13 8.69
N GLY A 73 -12.40 -0.70 7.45
CA GLY A 73 -11.77 -1.29 6.26
C GLY A 73 -10.39 -0.73 5.93
N VAL A 74 -10.18 0.58 6.13
CA VAL A 74 -8.95 1.28 5.71
C VAL A 74 -7.78 1.03 6.67
N ASP A 75 -8.10 0.90 7.96
CA ASP A 75 -7.13 0.81 9.04
C ASP A 75 -6.17 -0.40 8.92
N PRO A 76 -6.66 -1.62 8.61
CA PRO A 76 -5.80 -2.77 8.35
C PRO A 76 -4.90 -2.58 7.12
N LEU A 77 -5.43 -1.99 6.03
CA LEU A 77 -4.66 -1.71 4.82
C LEU A 77 -3.56 -0.68 5.08
N LEU A 78 -3.85 0.37 5.85
CA LEU A 78 -2.87 1.35 6.29
C LEU A 78 -1.76 0.70 7.12
N LYS A 79 -2.11 -0.16 8.10
CA LYS A 79 -1.13 -0.90 8.93
C LYS A 79 -0.20 -1.77 8.08
N ILE A 80 -0.74 -2.46 7.07
CA ILE A 80 0.06 -3.25 6.13
C ILE A 80 1.00 -2.36 5.32
N THR A 81 0.50 -1.22 4.83
CA THR A 81 1.28 -0.25 4.07
C THR A 81 2.41 0.32 4.91
N GLU A 82 2.15 0.74 6.15
CA GLU A 82 3.20 1.18 7.07
C GLU A 82 4.25 0.10 7.34
N GLN A 83 3.82 -1.16 7.45
CA GLN A 83 4.74 -2.28 7.66
C GLN A 83 5.72 -2.44 6.50
N LEU A 84 5.29 -2.17 5.25
CA LEU A 84 6.17 -2.20 4.09
C LEU A 84 7.33 -1.19 4.22
N PHE A 85 7.05 0.02 4.73
CA PHE A 85 8.08 1.01 5.00
C PHE A 85 8.98 0.63 6.18
N LYS A 86 8.40 0.09 7.26
CA LYS A 86 9.15 -0.41 8.42
C LYS A 86 10.12 -1.52 8.02
N ASP A 87 9.66 -2.46 7.20
CA ASP A 87 10.48 -3.55 6.66
C ASP A 87 11.59 -3.03 5.72
N ALA A 88 11.35 -1.94 4.99
CA ALA A 88 12.35 -1.29 4.14
C ALA A 88 13.32 -0.39 4.92
N GLY A 89 13.09 -0.16 6.22
CA GLY A 89 13.92 0.69 7.08
C GLY A 89 13.83 2.19 6.71
N VAL A 90 12.69 2.65 6.19
CA VAL A 90 12.49 4.03 5.76
C VAL A 90 11.30 4.70 6.44
N GLY A 91 11.39 6.02 6.64
CA GLY A 91 10.31 6.81 7.23
C GLY A 91 9.20 7.13 6.24
N PHE A 92 7.94 6.95 6.65
CA PHE A 92 6.76 7.29 5.86
C PHE A 92 6.06 8.58 6.32
N LYS A 93 6.28 9.03 7.57
CA LYS A 93 5.78 10.32 8.08
C LYS A 93 6.72 11.45 7.68
N ARG A 94 6.14 12.58 7.26
CA ARG A 94 6.88 13.78 6.83
C ARG A 94 6.23 15.03 7.39
N VAL A 95 7.00 16.12 7.38
CA VAL A 95 6.55 17.44 7.82
C VAL A 95 6.87 18.45 6.72
N ASN A 96 5.91 19.32 6.38
CA ASN A 96 6.11 20.33 5.36
C ASN A 96 6.72 21.61 5.95
N ARG A 97 7.03 22.61 5.11
CA ARG A 97 7.60 23.89 5.57
C ARG A 97 6.71 24.67 6.56
N LYS A 98 5.41 24.36 6.61
CA LYS A 98 4.43 24.96 7.53
C LYS A 98 4.28 24.15 8.83
N GLY A 99 5.07 23.11 9.04
CA GLY A 99 4.96 22.25 10.21
C GLY A 99 3.82 21.22 10.16
N GLN A 100 3.12 21.10 9.03
CA GLN A 100 2.01 20.14 8.90
C GLN A 100 2.55 18.74 8.59
N GLY A 101 2.14 17.77 9.39
CA GLY A 101 2.42 16.36 9.19
C GLY A 101 1.64 15.78 8.02
N TYR A 102 2.26 14.89 7.26
CA TYR A 102 1.61 14.12 6.21
C TYR A 102 2.31 12.77 6.06
N SER A 103 1.60 11.76 5.54
CA SER A 103 2.10 10.39 5.45
C SER A 103 2.12 9.90 4.00
N ILE A 104 3.24 9.30 3.59
CA ILE A 104 3.31 8.62 2.30
C ILE A 104 2.40 7.38 2.30
N ALA A 105 2.25 6.71 3.45
CA ALA A 105 1.42 5.53 3.57
C ALA A 105 -0.07 5.87 3.42
N GLU A 106 -0.55 6.94 4.06
CA GLU A 106 -1.94 7.41 3.93
C GLU A 106 -2.24 7.81 2.48
N GLU A 107 -1.33 8.58 1.86
CA GLU A 107 -1.48 8.97 0.45
C GLU A 107 -1.45 7.73 -0.47
N ALA A 108 -0.60 6.73 -0.22
CA ALA A 108 -0.57 5.52 -1.03
C ALA A 108 -1.88 4.71 -0.93
N VAL A 109 -2.46 4.62 0.27
CA VAL A 109 -3.76 3.97 0.45
C VAL A 109 -4.86 4.75 -0.27
N HIS A 110 -4.84 6.09 -0.18
CA HIS A 110 -5.77 6.94 -0.93
C HIS A 110 -5.66 6.70 -2.45
N GLN A 111 -4.43 6.64 -3.00
CA GLN A 111 -4.21 6.34 -4.42
C GLN A 111 -4.65 4.91 -4.79
N PHE A 112 -4.50 3.94 -3.90
CA PHE A 112 -4.97 2.57 -4.11
C PHE A 112 -6.50 2.50 -4.18
N LEU A 113 -7.21 3.16 -3.26
CA LEU A 113 -8.68 3.15 -3.21
C LEU A 113 -9.31 3.89 -4.39
N ASN A 114 -8.63 4.90 -4.93
CA ASN A 114 -9.08 5.68 -6.08
C ASN A 114 -8.44 5.20 -7.39
N TRP A 115 -7.98 3.95 -7.46
CA TRP A 115 -7.21 3.46 -8.60
C TRP A 115 -7.98 3.53 -9.93
N ASP A 116 -9.25 3.13 -9.91
CA ASP A 116 -10.14 3.17 -11.08
C ASP A 116 -11.00 4.44 -11.12
N ALA A 117 -10.83 5.35 -10.17
CA ALA A 117 -11.59 6.59 -10.15
C ALA A 117 -11.19 7.45 -11.35
N MET A 118 -12.15 7.78 -12.20
CA MET A 118 -11.98 8.70 -13.31
C MET A 118 -12.55 10.07 -12.92
N PRO A 119 -11.73 11.00 -12.38
CA PRO A 119 -12.22 12.27 -11.84
C PRO A 119 -12.84 13.22 -12.89
N TRP A 120 -12.76 12.87 -14.18
CA TRP A 120 -13.40 13.58 -15.28
C TRP A 120 -14.70 12.95 -15.77
N GLU A 121 -15.14 11.84 -15.17
CA GLU A 121 -16.42 11.18 -15.50
C GLU A 121 -17.56 11.57 -14.54
N ALA A 122 -17.30 12.53 -13.65
CA ALA A 122 -18.28 13.13 -12.73
C ALA A 122 -19.00 14.34 -13.33
#